data_AF-A0A4R0R454-F1
#
_entry.id   AF-A0A4R0R454-F1
#
_cell.length_a   1.000
_cell.length_b   1.000
_cell.length_c   1.000
_cell.angle_alpha   90.00
_cell.angle_beta   90.00
_cell.angle_gamma   90.00
#
_symmetry.space_group_name_H-M   'P 1'
#
loop_
_entity.id
_entity.type
_entity.pdbx_description
1 polymer ?
#
loop_
_entity_poly.entity_id
_entity_poly.type
_entity_poly.pdbx_seq_one_letter_code
_entity_poly.pdbx_strand_id
1 'polypeptide(L)'
;LMARDFIEIQSSKFQESGTESGAAVFKVDYFRRPAFLAQSPQLAKQMCIAADMERVFEIGPVFRAENSNTHRHLTEFTGLDLEMAFESHYEEVMDVIDAVLKHIFKGLQDQYRAEIDMVKTQYPHDDLVIPDETVVLRFDEGIRMLKESGWKTEDGGEPSPYEDLTTAQEKRLGQLVKEKYGTDYYILNKFPLAVRPFYTMPDPDDPKLSNSFDIFLRGEEILSGAQRIHDAPMLEKRMAEMGVDPDTMKDYVNGFRWGCPPQQHGGGGFGLERIVMLFLKLGDDVAEASMGAAAAIILHGPESKTWSPGQPHGDMPPLENLIAKYGDATNTSWIDPAWTVWRDESTGGAVGYIPQNGFAVTFGNPLCDHRQLPGVIRNFLNHISSPEVNLKPVWCCVDKDTESFLAKELGWSAVIAVAEERLNPVEADPANQDKTVRRKIHRAEREGVKITEVEKLDDEIKHRIEARCKAWAEKRRGTQIHLTGVRPFDDVVHRKYFYATDKNGEICSLVVLAQLSPVHGFQIKWALEFPDAPLGAIEYILAFVIKKLGDAGVRTATFGAGATGTLQRVDNVGGFKVRTLEKTYNGISHTFHLSNKGDFRGKFGVEQDPLYICYPKGGLGMKGIEAILGMLQKPK
;
A
#
# COMPACT_ATOMS: atom_id res chain seq x y z
N LEU A 1 -1.99 -27.95 -7.20
CA LEU A 1 -0.91 -28.46 -6.32
C LEU A 1 -1.45 -29.47 -5.31
N MET A 2 -2.37 -29.11 -4.40
CA MET A 2 -2.95 -30.06 -3.43
C MET A 2 -3.57 -31.32 -4.08
N ALA A 3 -4.26 -31.19 -5.21
CA ALA A 3 -4.80 -32.34 -5.96
C ALA A 3 -3.73 -33.26 -6.59
N ARG A 4 -2.45 -32.89 -6.52
CA ARG A 4 -1.28 -33.67 -6.93
C ARG A 4 -0.39 -34.02 -5.73
N ASP A 5 -0.97 -34.05 -4.53
CA ASP A 5 -0.34 -34.45 -3.26
C ASP A 5 0.84 -33.57 -2.82
N PHE A 6 0.82 -32.29 -3.20
CA PHE A 6 1.77 -31.30 -2.68
C PHE A 6 1.36 -30.84 -1.27
N ILE A 7 2.35 -30.72 -0.38
CA ILE A 7 2.20 -30.25 0.99
C ILE A 7 2.63 -28.79 1.08
N GLU A 8 1.79 -27.94 1.66
CA GLU A 8 2.17 -26.55 1.94
C GLU A 8 3.14 -26.50 3.13
N ILE A 9 4.24 -25.78 2.97
CA ILE A 9 5.24 -25.56 4.02
C ILE A 9 5.37 -24.06 4.35
N GLN A 10 5.90 -23.76 5.53
CA GLN A 10 6.15 -22.41 6.00
C GLN A 10 7.59 -22.32 6.49
N SER A 11 8.45 -21.61 5.75
CA SER A 11 9.88 -21.52 6.04
C SER A 11 10.25 -20.22 6.75
N SER A 12 11.31 -20.26 7.57
CA SER A 12 11.84 -19.05 8.21
C SER A 12 12.32 -18.06 7.15
N LYS A 13 11.91 -16.79 7.30
CA LYS A 13 12.41 -15.67 6.50
C LYS A 13 13.67 -15.02 7.09
N PHE A 14 14.09 -15.45 8.27
CA PHE A 14 15.38 -15.11 8.85
C PHE A 14 16.38 -16.23 8.58
N GLN A 15 17.52 -15.86 8.00
CA GLN A 15 18.64 -16.75 7.68
C GLN A 15 19.91 -16.25 8.38
N GLU A 16 20.77 -17.18 8.78
CA GLU A 16 22.04 -16.88 9.44
C GLU A 16 23.09 -16.34 8.47
N SER A 17 23.00 -16.71 7.19
CA SER A 17 23.89 -16.28 6.11
C SER A 17 23.10 -16.00 4.83
N GLY A 18 23.70 -15.22 3.92
CA GLY A 18 23.15 -15.01 2.58
C GLY A 18 23.21 -16.30 1.76
N THR A 19 22.12 -16.64 1.10
CA THR A 19 21.94 -17.93 0.41
C THR A 19 22.46 -17.95 -1.03
N GLU A 20 22.74 -16.79 -1.61
CA GLU A 20 23.26 -16.63 -2.97
C GLU A 20 24.48 -15.70 -2.96
N SER A 21 25.62 -16.15 -3.52
CA SER A 21 26.84 -15.33 -3.59
C SER A 21 26.63 -14.14 -4.52
N GLY A 22 26.88 -12.94 -4.01
CA GLY A 22 26.91 -11.72 -4.83
C GLY A 22 25.59 -10.93 -4.90
N ALA A 23 24.48 -11.47 -4.39
CA ALA A 23 23.22 -10.74 -4.31
C ALA A 23 23.15 -9.89 -3.03
N ALA A 24 22.65 -8.66 -3.15
CA ALA A 24 22.44 -7.80 -1.98
C ALA A 24 21.32 -8.38 -1.09
N VAL A 25 21.62 -8.53 0.20
CA VAL A 25 20.70 -9.06 1.22
C VAL A 25 20.33 -7.99 2.25
N PHE A 26 19.07 -7.99 2.71
CA PHE A 26 18.66 -7.14 3.82
C PHE A 26 19.17 -7.71 5.14
N LYS A 27 19.92 -6.90 5.88
CA LYS A 27 20.47 -7.25 7.18
C LYS A 27 19.56 -6.74 8.29
N VAL A 28 19.22 -7.61 9.24
CA VAL A 28 18.41 -7.30 10.42
C VAL A 28 19.26 -7.52 11.68
N ASP A 29 19.17 -6.60 12.65
CA ASP A 29 19.76 -6.81 13.98
C ASP A 29 18.83 -7.70 14.80
N TYR A 30 19.23 -8.96 14.98
CA TYR A 30 18.46 -9.98 15.69
C TYR A 30 19.14 -10.30 17.02
N PHE A 31 18.75 -9.57 18.07
CA PHE A 31 19.28 -9.72 19.43
C PHE A 31 20.81 -9.59 19.52
N ARG A 32 21.40 -8.57 18.85
CA ARG A 32 22.84 -8.31 18.76
C ARG A 32 23.61 -9.34 17.92
N ARG A 33 22.91 -10.16 17.14
CA ARG A 33 23.47 -11.02 16.09
C ARG A 33 22.91 -10.58 14.75
N PRO A 34 23.72 -10.57 13.68
CA PRO A 34 23.18 -10.31 12.36
C PRO A 34 22.29 -11.48 11.92
N ALA A 35 21.12 -11.15 11.38
CA ALA A 35 20.30 -12.06 10.58
C ALA A 35 20.05 -11.43 9.21
N PHE A 36 19.70 -12.25 8.23
CA PHE A 36 19.42 -11.80 6.87
C PHE A 36 18.02 -12.21 6.46
N LEU A 37 17.34 -11.36 5.68
CA LEU A 37 16.05 -11.73 5.10
C LEU A 37 16.27 -12.67 3.92
N ALA A 38 15.47 -13.74 3.87
CA ALA A 38 15.58 -14.78 2.87
C ALA A 38 15.23 -14.26 1.46
N GLN A 39 16.17 -14.42 0.53
CA GLN A 39 15.98 -14.02 -0.88
C GLN A 39 15.18 -15.04 -1.70
N SER A 40 15.05 -16.25 -1.18
CA SER A 40 14.21 -17.31 -1.71
C SER A 40 14.06 -18.39 -0.64
N PRO A 41 12.91 -19.09 -0.57
CA PRO A 41 12.76 -20.28 0.26
C PRO A 41 13.50 -21.52 -0.28
N GLN A 42 14.33 -21.37 -1.33
CA GLN A 42 14.97 -22.47 -2.06
C GLN A 42 15.76 -23.46 -1.19
N LEU A 43 16.49 -23.00 -0.17
CA LEU A 43 17.22 -23.93 0.71
C LEU A 43 16.27 -24.74 1.58
N ALA A 44 15.25 -24.09 2.16
CA ALA A 44 14.29 -24.75 3.05
C ALA A 44 13.47 -25.80 2.30
N LYS A 45 13.02 -25.50 1.08
CA LYS A 45 12.30 -26.46 0.23
C LYS A 45 13.11 -27.73 -0.04
N GLN A 46 14.39 -27.58 -0.38
CA GLN A 46 15.26 -28.73 -0.62
C GLN A 46 15.54 -29.52 0.66
N MET A 47 15.67 -28.85 1.81
CA MET A 47 15.78 -29.53 3.10
C MET A 47 14.50 -30.29 3.47
N CYS A 48 13.32 -29.82 3.07
CA CYS A 48 12.06 -30.56 3.22
C CYS A 48 12.06 -31.83 2.35
N ILE A 49 12.55 -31.75 1.10
CA ILE A 49 12.72 -32.93 0.24
C ILE A 49 13.67 -33.93 0.88
N ALA A 50 14.81 -33.47 1.41
CA ALA A 50 15.75 -34.30 2.17
C ALA A 50 15.21 -34.78 3.53
N ALA A 51 14.03 -34.32 3.94
CA ALA A 51 13.30 -34.78 5.13
C ALA A 51 12.08 -35.63 4.74
N ASP A 52 12.15 -36.31 3.58
CA ASP A 52 11.12 -37.19 3.02
C ASP A 52 9.78 -36.50 2.68
N MET A 53 9.78 -35.17 2.52
CA MET A 53 8.61 -34.44 2.02
C MET A 53 8.65 -34.36 0.49
N GLU A 54 8.25 -35.44 -0.18
CA GLU A 54 8.43 -35.63 -1.64
C GLU A 54 7.92 -34.48 -2.53
N ARG A 55 6.87 -33.77 -2.12
CA ARG A 55 6.26 -32.67 -2.90
C ARG A 55 5.86 -31.54 -1.97
N VAL A 56 6.52 -30.40 -2.12
CA VAL A 56 6.29 -29.22 -1.26
C VAL A 56 6.04 -27.96 -2.08
N PHE A 57 5.23 -27.07 -1.53
CA PHE A 57 5.09 -25.71 -2.05
C PHE A 57 4.99 -24.71 -0.91
N GLU A 58 5.35 -23.47 -1.20
CA GLU A 58 5.25 -22.35 -0.27
C GLU A 58 4.72 -21.12 -1.00
N ILE A 59 3.79 -20.41 -0.36
CA ILE A 59 3.36 -19.07 -0.77
C ILE A 59 3.76 -18.13 0.35
N GLY A 60 4.71 -17.24 0.10
CA GLY A 60 5.24 -16.37 1.15
C GLY A 60 6.09 -15.21 0.65
N PRO A 61 6.48 -14.30 1.54
CA PRO A 61 7.28 -13.13 1.18
C PRO A 61 8.71 -13.53 0.79
N VAL A 62 9.21 -12.86 -0.24
CA VAL A 62 10.56 -13.00 -0.79
C VAL A 62 11.20 -11.61 -0.86
N PHE A 63 12.46 -11.50 -0.43
CA PHE A 63 13.13 -10.22 -0.27
C PHE A 63 14.35 -10.08 -1.19
N ARG A 64 14.42 -9.04 -2.02
CA ARG A 64 15.57 -8.76 -2.90
C ARG A 64 16.11 -7.37 -2.56
N ALA A 65 17.36 -7.28 -2.09
CA ALA A 65 17.94 -5.98 -1.70
C ALA A 65 18.77 -5.32 -2.81
N GLU A 66 18.64 -5.80 -4.05
CA GLU A 66 19.31 -5.20 -5.19
C GLU A 66 18.84 -3.75 -5.39
N ASN A 67 19.79 -2.84 -5.57
CA ASN A 67 19.49 -1.42 -5.80
C ASN A 67 19.08 -1.19 -7.26
N SER A 68 18.00 -1.85 -7.67
CA SER A 68 17.44 -1.78 -9.01
C SER A 68 16.09 -1.08 -8.94
N ASN A 69 16.06 0.22 -9.24
CA ASN A 69 14.81 0.97 -9.35
C ASN A 69 14.28 0.84 -10.78
N THR A 70 13.74 -0.34 -11.09
CA THR A 70 13.13 -0.63 -12.40
C THR A 70 11.70 -1.10 -12.17
N HIS A 71 10.82 -0.87 -13.14
CA HIS A 71 9.39 -1.20 -13.10
C HIS A 71 9.07 -2.69 -12.85
N ARG A 72 10.08 -3.58 -12.88
CA ARG A 72 9.93 -5.05 -12.79
C ARG A 72 10.39 -5.63 -11.46
N HIS A 73 11.19 -4.89 -10.70
CA HIS A 73 11.86 -5.40 -9.52
C HIS A 73 11.24 -4.79 -8.27
N LEU A 74 10.79 -5.66 -7.37
CA LEU A 74 10.28 -5.29 -6.05
C LEU A 74 11.28 -5.75 -5.00
N THR A 75 11.47 -4.94 -3.96
CA THR A 75 12.34 -5.33 -2.84
C THR A 75 11.70 -6.37 -1.92
N GLU A 76 10.36 -6.44 -1.94
CA GLU A 76 9.54 -7.45 -1.29
C GLU A 76 8.41 -7.85 -2.25
N PHE A 77 8.22 -9.15 -2.46
CA PHE A 77 7.15 -9.69 -3.30
C PHE A 77 6.70 -11.06 -2.80
N THR A 78 5.55 -11.54 -3.28
CA THR A 78 4.98 -12.84 -2.91
C THR A 78 5.50 -13.91 -3.87
N GLY A 79 6.40 -14.76 -3.38
CA GLY A 79 6.86 -15.94 -4.11
C GLY A 79 5.86 -17.08 -4.02
N LEU A 80 5.59 -17.73 -5.15
CA LEU A 80 5.01 -19.06 -5.21
C LEU A 80 6.11 -20.02 -5.63
N ASP A 81 6.49 -20.85 -4.68
CA ASP A 81 7.66 -21.68 -4.78
C ASP A 81 7.25 -23.14 -4.64
N LEU A 82 7.78 -24.01 -5.50
CA LEU A 82 7.55 -25.44 -5.39
C LEU A 82 8.83 -26.24 -5.60
N GLU A 83 8.88 -27.41 -4.99
CA GLU A 83 9.96 -28.38 -5.16
C GLU A 83 9.34 -29.79 -5.07
N MET A 84 9.81 -30.69 -5.92
CA MET A 84 9.35 -32.07 -5.92
C MET A 84 10.47 -33.05 -6.25
N ALA A 85 10.41 -34.22 -5.62
CA ALA A 85 11.14 -35.40 -6.02
C ALA A 85 10.54 -35.98 -7.32
N PHE A 86 11.40 -36.54 -8.15
CA PHE A 86 11.02 -37.20 -9.41
C PHE A 86 11.82 -38.49 -9.60
N GLU A 87 11.33 -39.37 -10.49
CA GLU A 87 11.89 -40.71 -10.63
C GLU A 87 12.91 -40.82 -11.76
N SER A 88 12.61 -40.28 -12.94
CA SER A 88 13.38 -40.53 -14.16
C SER A 88 14.13 -39.30 -14.65
N HIS A 89 13.40 -38.21 -14.95
CA HIS A 89 13.97 -37.04 -15.61
C HIS A 89 13.34 -35.74 -15.10
N TYR A 90 14.12 -34.66 -15.03
CA TYR A 90 13.65 -33.38 -14.49
C TYR A 90 12.55 -32.71 -15.32
N GLU A 91 12.34 -33.17 -16.56
CA GLU A 91 11.18 -32.80 -17.38
C GLU A 91 9.85 -33.11 -16.68
N GLU A 92 9.80 -34.11 -15.78
CA GLU A 92 8.62 -34.37 -14.95
C GLU A 92 8.25 -33.15 -14.08
N VAL A 93 9.26 -32.45 -13.54
CA VAL A 93 9.06 -31.22 -12.77
C VAL A 93 8.57 -30.10 -13.68
N MET A 94 9.17 -29.97 -14.86
CA MET A 94 8.80 -28.98 -15.86
C MET A 94 7.34 -29.17 -16.31
N ASP A 95 6.91 -30.41 -16.57
CA ASP A 95 5.54 -30.76 -16.94
C ASP A 95 4.54 -30.45 -15.82
N VAL A 96 4.93 -30.67 -14.55
CA VAL A 96 4.08 -30.30 -13.41
C VAL A 96 3.91 -28.80 -13.33
N ILE A 97 4.99 -28.03 -13.44
CA ILE A 97 4.97 -26.57 -13.42
C ILE A 97 4.14 -26.03 -14.59
N ASP A 98 4.35 -26.56 -15.80
CA ASP A 98 3.62 -26.18 -17.00
C ASP A 98 2.11 -26.38 -16.83
N ALA A 99 1.71 -27.56 -16.33
CA ALA A 99 0.31 -27.87 -16.10
C ALA A 99 -0.32 -26.97 -15.02
N VAL A 100 0.44 -26.58 -13.99
CA VAL A 100 -0.03 -25.66 -12.94
C VAL A 100 -0.25 -24.25 -13.54
N LEU A 101 0.70 -23.72 -14.29
CA LEU A 101 0.57 -22.41 -14.93
C LEU A 101 -0.59 -22.38 -15.93
N LYS A 102 -0.70 -23.40 -16.79
CA LYS A 102 -1.86 -23.56 -17.70
C LYS A 102 -3.18 -23.61 -16.95
N HIS A 103 -3.26 -24.34 -15.84
CA HIS A 103 -4.46 -24.42 -15.03
C HIS A 103 -4.84 -23.05 -14.43
N ILE A 104 -3.85 -22.30 -13.92
CA ILE A 104 -4.05 -20.94 -13.42
C ILE A 104 -4.59 -20.05 -14.53
N PHE A 105 -3.92 -19.99 -15.68
CA PHE A 105 -4.29 -19.06 -16.74
C PHE A 105 -5.64 -19.39 -17.39
N LYS A 106 -5.93 -20.66 -17.66
CA LYS A 106 -7.24 -21.10 -18.17
C LYS A 106 -8.33 -20.81 -17.13
N GLY A 107 -8.08 -21.12 -15.86
CA GLY A 107 -9.00 -20.81 -14.77
C GLY A 107 -9.30 -19.31 -14.62
N LEU A 108 -8.29 -18.45 -14.78
CA LEU A 108 -8.47 -16.99 -14.77
C LEU A 108 -9.33 -16.53 -15.94
N GLN A 109 -9.06 -17.00 -17.16
CA GLN A 109 -9.84 -16.62 -18.35
C GLN A 109 -11.30 -17.10 -18.28
N ASP A 110 -11.54 -18.27 -17.67
CA ASP A 110 -12.88 -18.88 -17.57
C ASP A 110 -13.71 -18.29 -16.42
N GLN A 111 -13.12 -18.14 -15.23
CA GLN A 111 -13.85 -17.80 -14.00
C GLN A 111 -13.90 -16.30 -13.71
N TYR A 112 -12.90 -15.53 -14.16
CA TYR A 112 -12.73 -14.11 -13.83
C TYR A 112 -12.84 -13.21 -15.06
N ARG A 113 -13.60 -13.66 -16.08
CA ARG A 113 -13.77 -12.94 -17.35
C ARG A 113 -14.28 -11.51 -17.17
N ALA A 114 -15.24 -11.32 -16.25
CA ALA A 114 -15.81 -10.01 -15.95
C ALA A 114 -14.78 -9.03 -15.36
N GLU A 115 -13.94 -9.51 -14.43
CA GLU A 115 -12.87 -8.72 -13.83
C GLU A 115 -11.79 -8.37 -14.86
N ILE A 116 -11.39 -9.34 -15.70
CA ILE A 116 -10.42 -9.09 -16.76
C ILE A 116 -10.98 -8.07 -17.77
N ASP A 117 -12.25 -8.19 -18.16
CA ASP A 117 -12.89 -7.24 -19.07
C ASP A 117 -13.00 -5.83 -18.47
N MET A 118 -13.25 -5.73 -17.16
CA MET A 118 -13.19 -4.46 -16.44
C MET A 118 -11.80 -3.84 -16.52
N VAL A 119 -10.74 -4.62 -16.25
CA VAL A 119 -9.36 -4.13 -16.35
C VAL A 119 -9.02 -3.70 -17.78
N LYS A 120 -9.48 -4.44 -18.79
CA LYS A 120 -9.30 -4.09 -20.20
C LYS A 120 -9.90 -2.73 -20.60
N THR A 121 -10.88 -2.21 -19.86
CA THR A 121 -11.41 -0.86 -20.12
C THR A 121 -10.39 0.24 -19.85
N GLN A 122 -9.46 0.01 -18.91
CA GLN A 122 -8.40 0.96 -18.57
C GLN A 122 -7.07 0.60 -19.23
N TYR A 123 -6.76 -0.70 -19.33
CA TYR A 123 -5.54 -1.22 -19.92
C TYR A 123 -5.88 -2.14 -21.10
N PRO A 124 -6.08 -1.61 -22.33
CA PRO A 124 -6.45 -2.44 -23.47
C PRO A 124 -5.37 -3.48 -23.80
N HIS A 125 -5.74 -4.76 -23.75
CA HIS A 125 -4.85 -5.88 -24.07
C HIS A 125 -5.59 -7.09 -24.63
N ASP A 126 -4.88 -7.88 -25.44
CA ASP A 126 -5.38 -9.15 -25.98
C ASP A 126 -5.34 -10.24 -24.91
N ASP A 127 -6.25 -11.21 -25.01
CA ASP A 127 -6.18 -12.41 -24.18
C ASP A 127 -4.89 -13.20 -24.44
N LEU A 128 -4.38 -13.86 -23.40
CA LEU A 128 -3.22 -14.73 -23.54
C LEU A 128 -3.55 -15.92 -24.44
N VAL A 129 -2.68 -16.17 -25.41
CA VAL A 129 -2.72 -17.39 -26.20
C VAL A 129 -1.82 -18.44 -25.56
N ILE A 130 -2.44 -19.49 -25.02
CA ILE A 130 -1.76 -20.59 -24.33
C ILE A 130 -2.05 -21.87 -25.11
N PRO A 131 -1.04 -22.51 -25.69
CA PRO A 131 -1.23 -23.72 -26.49
C PRO A 131 -1.50 -24.91 -25.57
N ASP A 132 -2.21 -25.91 -26.07
CA ASP A 132 -2.43 -27.15 -25.33
C ASP A 132 -1.10 -27.92 -25.15
N GLU A 133 -0.27 -27.95 -26.19
CA GLU A 133 1.12 -28.43 -26.14
C GLU A 133 2.07 -27.23 -26.02
N THR A 134 2.86 -27.17 -24.95
CA THR A 134 3.78 -26.04 -24.72
C THR A 134 4.96 -26.12 -25.66
N VAL A 135 5.32 -24.98 -26.25
CA VAL A 135 6.55 -24.85 -27.03
C VAL A 135 7.74 -24.88 -26.07
N VAL A 136 8.54 -25.93 -26.14
CA VAL A 136 9.81 -26.06 -25.41
C VAL A 136 10.94 -25.86 -26.42
N LEU A 137 11.76 -24.84 -26.19
CA LEU A 137 12.94 -24.54 -27.02
C LEU A 137 14.20 -24.82 -26.21
N ARG A 138 15.24 -25.33 -26.85
CA ARG A 138 16.56 -25.35 -26.23
C ARG A 138 17.19 -23.95 -26.28
N PHE A 139 18.05 -23.64 -25.32
CA PHE A 139 18.75 -22.35 -25.25
C PHE A 139 19.52 -22.04 -26.54
N ASP A 140 20.21 -23.02 -27.11
CA ASP A 140 20.95 -22.88 -28.36
C ASP A 140 20.03 -22.63 -29.58
N GLU A 141 18.82 -23.15 -29.56
CA GLU A 141 17.79 -22.86 -30.58
C GLU A 141 17.25 -21.44 -30.42
N GLY A 142 17.02 -20.98 -29.18
CA GLY A 142 16.62 -19.59 -28.91
C GLY A 142 17.67 -18.58 -29.39
N ILE A 143 18.94 -18.85 -29.11
CA ILE A 143 20.07 -18.04 -29.61
C ILE A 143 20.14 -18.07 -31.14
N ARG A 144 19.89 -19.21 -31.78
CA ARG A 144 19.82 -19.32 -33.25
C ARG A 144 18.69 -18.48 -33.83
N MET A 145 17.51 -18.51 -33.23
CA MET A 145 16.38 -17.67 -33.64
C MET A 145 16.73 -16.17 -33.54
N LEU A 146 17.42 -15.76 -32.47
CA LEU A 146 17.88 -14.38 -32.32
C LEU A 146 18.88 -13.99 -33.42
N LYS A 147 19.86 -14.85 -33.72
CA LYS A 147 20.83 -14.63 -34.80
C LYS A 147 20.16 -14.51 -36.17
N GLU A 148 19.24 -15.42 -36.49
CA GLU A 148 18.51 -15.42 -37.76
C GLU A 148 17.62 -14.18 -37.92
N SER A 149 17.13 -13.61 -36.81
CA SER A 149 16.38 -12.34 -36.83
C SER A 149 17.23 -11.10 -37.11
N GLY A 150 18.57 -11.26 -37.20
CA GLY A 150 19.53 -10.17 -37.39
C GLY A 150 19.87 -9.40 -36.10
N TRP A 151 19.55 -9.95 -34.92
CA TRP A 151 19.87 -9.31 -33.64
C TRP A 151 21.37 -9.23 -33.42
N LYS A 152 21.84 -8.08 -32.95
CA LYS A 152 23.23 -7.85 -32.54
C LYS A 152 23.28 -7.41 -31.08
N THR A 153 24.30 -7.85 -30.36
CA THR A 153 24.58 -7.37 -28.99
C THR A 153 25.02 -5.89 -29.03
N GLU A 154 25.06 -5.23 -27.88
CA GLU A 154 25.44 -3.80 -27.78
C GLU A 154 26.83 -3.51 -28.36
N ASP A 155 27.75 -4.48 -28.28
CA ASP A 155 29.10 -4.41 -28.85
C ASP A 155 29.14 -4.72 -30.37
N GLY A 156 27.98 -4.89 -31.00
CA GLY A 156 27.85 -5.24 -32.42
C GLY A 156 28.17 -6.72 -32.73
N GLY A 157 28.36 -7.54 -31.71
CA GLY A 157 28.60 -8.98 -31.81
C GLY A 157 27.33 -9.81 -31.99
N GLU A 158 27.50 -11.12 -32.17
CA GLU A 158 26.38 -12.08 -32.18
C GLU A 158 26.09 -12.59 -30.76
N PRO A 159 24.82 -12.92 -30.43
CA PRO A 159 24.48 -13.57 -29.17
C PRO A 159 25.28 -14.87 -28.95
N SER A 160 25.88 -15.02 -27.77
CA SER A 160 26.66 -16.20 -27.41
C SER A 160 25.75 -17.31 -26.86
N PRO A 161 25.98 -18.59 -27.22
CA PRO A 161 25.24 -19.71 -26.62
C PRO A 161 25.69 -20.05 -25.19
N TYR A 162 26.65 -19.29 -24.62
CA TYR A 162 27.19 -19.53 -23.27
C TYR A 162 27.04 -18.33 -22.33
N GLU A 163 26.40 -17.26 -22.80
CA GLU A 163 26.11 -16.06 -22.00
C GLU A 163 24.62 -15.99 -21.69
N ASP A 164 24.27 -15.27 -20.65
CA ASP A 164 22.87 -15.08 -20.26
C ASP A 164 22.13 -14.16 -21.25
N LEU A 165 20.80 -14.29 -21.31
CA LEU A 165 19.98 -13.42 -22.15
C LEU A 165 19.82 -12.05 -21.49
N THR A 166 20.06 -10.99 -22.25
CA THR A 166 19.67 -9.64 -21.81
C THR A 166 18.16 -9.46 -21.91
N THR A 167 17.58 -8.58 -21.09
CA THR A 167 16.13 -8.28 -21.13
C THR A 167 15.63 -7.89 -22.52
N ALA A 168 16.47 -7.23 -23.33
CA ALA A 168 16.15 -6.88 -24.71
C ALA A 168 16.09 -8.12 -25.62
N GLN A 169 17.00 -9.08 -25.41
CA GLN A 169 17.01 -10.37 -26.11
C GLN A 169 15.80 -11.23 -25.72
N GLU A 170 15.44 -11.29 -24.44
CA GLU A 170 14.25 -12.02 -23.96
C GLU A 170 12.97 -11.52 -24.65
N LYS A 171 12.77 -10.20 -24.66
CA LYS A 171 11.62 -9.56 -25.33
C LYS A 171 11.60 -9.87 -26.82
N ARG A 172 12.77 -9.79 -27.48
CA ARG A 172 12.88 -10.10 -28.90
C ARG A 172 12.58 -11.56 -29.18
N LEU A 173 13.12 -12.48 -28.39
CA LEU A 173 12.86 -13.91 -28.51
C LEU A 173 11.37 -14.21 -28.34
N GLY A 174 10.72 -13.59 -27.35
CA GLY A 174 9.27 -13.71 -27.16
C GLY A 174 8.45 -13.25 -28.37
N GLN A 175 8.86 -12.16 -29.04
CA GLN A 175 8.23 -11.73 -30.30
C GLN A 175 8.40 -12.77 -31.41
N LEU A 176 9.61 -13.31 -31.58
CA LEU A 176 9.90 -14.32 -32.61
C LEU A 176 9.13 -15.62 -32.36
N VAL A 177 9.00 -16.02 -31.09
CA VAL A 177 8.20 -17.19 -30.69
C VAL A 177 6.72 -16.94 -31.01
N LYS A 178 6.20 -15.76 -30.71
CA LYS A 178 4.83 -15.38 -31.05
C LYS A 178 4.58 -15.35 -32.56
N GLU A 179 5.52 -14.81 -33.34
CA GLU A 179 5.43 -14.77 -34.80
C GLU A 179 5.48 -16.17 -35.43
N LYS A 180 6.32 -17.08 -34.90
CA LYS A 180 6.53 -18.42 -35.45
C LYS A 180 5.51 -19.46 -34.99
N TYR A 181 5.15 -19.43 -33.70
CA TYR A 181 4.34 -20.46 -33.05
C TYR A 181 2.97 -19.95 -32.58
N GLY A 182 2.71 -18.64 -32.64
CA GLY A 182 1.41 -18.08 -32.27
C GLY A 182 1.08 -18.11 -30.78
N THR A 183 2.06 -18.31 -29.90
CA THR A 183 1.89 -18.41 -28.45
C THR A 183 2.48 -17.21 -27.70
N ASP A 184 1.85 -16.79 -26.60
CA ASP A 184 2.41 -15.83 -25.63
C ASP A 184 3.20 -16.53 -24.51
N TYR A 185 3.19 -17.86 -24.46
CA TYR A 185 3.76 -18.67 -23.38
C TYR A 185 4.65 -19.80 -23.94
N TYR A 186 5.88 -19.89 -23.44
CA TYR A 186 6.86 -20.90 -23.87
C TYR A 186 7.90 -21.19 -22.78
N ILE A 187 8.62 -22.31 -22.93
CA ILE A 187 9.69 -22.73 -22.02
C ILE A 187 11.01 -22.73 -22.78
N LEU A 188 12.04 -22.16 -22.18
CA LEU A 188 13.41 -22.24 -22.65
C LEU A 188 14.18 -23.20 -21.73
N ASN A 189 14.80 -24.24 -22.30
CA ASN A 189 15.45 -25.32 -21.56
C ASN A 189 16.94 -25.40 -21.90
N LYS A 190 17.74 -26.04 -21.04
CA LYS A 190 19.18 -26.32 -21.24
C LYS A 190 20.05 -25.07 -21.27
N PHE A 191 19.94 -24.24 -20.24
CA PHE A 191 20.78 -23.04 -20.13
C PHE A 191 22.25 -23.35 -19.79
N PRO A 192 23.18 -22.42 -20.10
CA PRO A 192 24.58 -22.56 -19.75
C PRO A 192 24.79 -22.68 -18.23
N LEU A 193 25.61 -23.63 -17.80
CA LEU A 193 25.88 -23.87 -16.37
C LEU A 193 26.58 -22.69 -15.68
N ALA A 194 27.33 -21.89 -16.44
CA ALA A 194 28.12 -20.77 -15.90
C ALA A 194 27.27 -19.60 -15.37
N VAL A 195 26.04 -19.45 -15.88
CA VAL A 195 25.14 -18.34 -15.49
C VAL A 195 24.11 -18.78 -14.44
N ARG A 196 24.15 -20.05 -14.02
CA ARG A 196 23.19 -20.63 -13.10
C ARG A 196 23.76 -20.81 -11.68
N PRO A 197 22.90 -20.83 -10.64
CA PRO A 197 23.35 -20.99 -9.26
C PRO A 197 24.09 -22.31 -9.00
N PHE A 198 24.87 -22.35 -7.92
CA PHE A 198 25.74 -23.49 -7.56
C PHE A 198 24.99 -24.81 -7.37
N TYR A 199 23.73 -24.75 -6.94
CA TYR A 199 22.88 -25.89 -6.69
C TYR A 199 22.26 -26.51 -7.96
N THR A 200 22.57 -25.98 -9.15
CA THR A 200 22.03 -26.45 -10.44
C THR A 200 22.77 -27.69 -10.94
N MET A 201 22.03 -28.74 -11.32
CA MET A 201 22.59 -29.97 -11.86
C MET A 201 23.19 -29.75 -13.27
N PRO A 202 24.46 -30.11 -13.51
CA PRO A 202 25.05 -30.12 -14.85
C PRO A 202 24.31 -31.09 -15.79
N ASP A 203 24.31 -30.78 -17.08
CA ASP A 203 23.81 -31.71 -18.08
C ASP A 203 24.75 -32.93 -18.21
N PRO A 204 24.22 -34.17 -18.33
CA PRO A 204 25.05 -35.38 -18.42
C PRO A 204 25.82 -35.50 -19.74
N ASP A 205 25.33 -34.90 -20.83
CA ASP A 205 25.91 -35.01 -22.18
C ASP A 205 26.85 -33.84 -22.50
N ASP A 206 26.56 -32.63 -22.02
CA ASP A 206 27.43 -31.44 -22.18
C ASP A 206 27.70 -30.73 -20.85
N PRO A 207 28.93 -30.79 -20.30
CA PRO A 207 29.25 -30.17 -19.01
C PRO A 207 29.19 -28.63 -19.01
N LYS A 208 29.05 -27.99 -20.18
CA LYS A 208 28.82 -26.54 -20.27
C LYS A 208 27.35 -26.16 -20.09
N LEU A 209 26.44 -27.12 -20.23
CA LEU A 209 25.00 -26.94 -20.08
C LEU A 209 24.53 -27.44 -18.72
N SER A 210 23.29 -27.11 -18.40
CA SER A 210 22.66 -27.49 -17.13
C SER A 210 21.22 -27.93 -17.34
N ASN A 211 20.71 -28.72 -16.41
CA ASN A 211 19.31 -29.12 -16.35
C ASN A 211 18.45 -28.01 -15.71
N SER A 212 18.54 -26.81 -16.26
CA SER A 212 17.76 -25.63 -15.88
C SER A 212 16.87 -25.17 -17.02
N PHE A 213 15.76 -24.53 -16.65
CA PHE A 213 14.75 -24.04 -17.56
C PHE A 213 14.13 -22.76 -17.01
N ASP A 214 13.77 -21.87 -17.91
CA ASP A 214 13.00 -20.67 -17.59
C ASP A 214 11.70 -20.69 -18.39
N ILE A 215 10.64 -20.16 -17.79
CA ILE A 215 9.33 -20.04 -18.43
C ILE A 215 9.04 -18.58 -18.69
N PHE A 216 8.62 -18.29 -19.91
CA PHE A 216 8.39 -16.93 -20.39
C PHE A 216 6.92 -16.70 -20.67
N LEU A 217 6.44 -15.51 -20.30
CA LEU A 217 5.12 -15.00 -20.61
C LEU A 217 5.25 -13.63 -21.28
N ARG A 218 4.70 -13.50 -22.50
CA ARG A 218 4.81 -12.29 -23.34
C ARG A 218 6.26 -11.80 -23.55
N GLY A 219 7.22 -12.73 -23.59
CA GLY A 219 8.63 -12.43 -23.78
C GLY A 219 9.35 -11.91 -22.52
N GLU A 220 8.76 -12.09 -21.34
CA GLU A 220 9.41 -11.82 -20.07
C GLU A 220 9.42 -13.07 -19.21
N GLU A 221 10.53 -13.33 -18.53
CA GLU A 221 10.67 -14.47 -17.62
C GLU A 221 9.60 -14.36 -16.50
N ILE A 222 8.95 -15.46 -16.13
CA ILE A 222 8.04 -15.51 -14.97
C ILE A 222 8.48 -16.52 -13.93
N LEU A 223 9.29 -17.50 -14.33
CA LEU A 223 9.74 -18.60 -13.50
C LEU A 223 11.14 -19.02 -13.94
N SER A 224 12.01 -19.21 -12.95
CA SER A 224 13.25 -19.95 -13.13
C SER A 224 13.20 -21.25 -12.33
N GLY A 225 13.55 -22.36 -12.98
CA GLY A 225 13.52 -23.69 -12.41
C GLY A 225 14.75 -24.51 -12.82
N ALA A 226 15.08 -25.52 -12.02
CA ALA A 226 16.10 -26.48 -12.39
C ALA A 226 15.99 -27.77 -11.61
N GLN A 227 16.61 -28.80 -12.16
CA GLN A 227 17.07 -29.93 -11.37
C GLN A 227 18.17 -29.47 -10.41
N ARG A 228 18.08 -29.93 -9.17
CA ARG A 228 19.06 -29.60 -8.14
C ARG A 228 20.05 -30.75 -7.93
N ILE A 229 21.22 -30.40 -7.42
CA ILE A 229 22.24 -31.37 -7.02
C ILE A 229 21.83 -31.98 -5.68
N HIS A 230 21.55 -33.29 -5.69
CA HIS A 230 21.21 -34.07 -4.50
C HIS A 230 22.44 -34.78 -3.88
N ASP A 231 23.54 -34.90 -4.64
CA ASP A 231 24.80 -35.51 -4.18
C ASP A 231 25.67 -34.49 -3.42
N ALA A 232 25.94 -34.74 -2.14
CA ALA A 232 26.67 -33.82 -1.29
C ALA A 232 28.12 -33.53 -1.77
N PRO A 233 28.95 -34.53 -2.16
CA PRO A 233 30.27 -34.27 -2.74
C PRO A 233 30.24 -33.37 -3.98
N MET A 234 29.29 -33.59 -4.89
CA MET A 234 29.12 -32.75 -6.08
C MET A 234 28.70 -31.31 -5.70
N LEU A 235 27.78 -31.18 -4.75
CA LEU A 235 27.31 -29.88 -4.26
C LEU A 235 28.45 -29.08 -3.65
N GLU A 236 29.25 -29.69 -2.77
CA GLU A 236 30.43 -29.05 -2.15
C GLU A 236 31.45 -28.59 -3.19
N LYS A 237 31.69 -29.41 -4.21
CA LYS A 237 32.57 -29.05 -5.32
C LYS A 237 32.06 -27.82 -6.08
N ARG A 238 30.76 -27.78 -6.40
CA ARG A 238 30.14 -26.65 -7.10
C ARG A 238 30.09 -25.38 -6.26
N MET A 239 29.84 -25.50 -4.96
CA MET A 239 29.94 -24.38 -4.02
C MET A 239 31.34 -23.78 -4.04
N ALA A 240 32.38 -24.62 -3.97
CA ALA A 240 33.77 -24.16 -4.03
C ALA A 240 34.13 -23.50 -5.38
N GLU A 241 33.65 -24.04 -6.51
CA GLU A 241 33.84 -23.46 -7.85
C GLU A 241 33.22 -22.06 -7.98
N MET A 242 32.10 -21.80 -7.29
CA MET A 242 31.41 -20.49 -7.30
C MET A 242 31.83 -19.57 -6.15
N GLY A 243 32.85 -19.95 -5.36
CA GLY A 243 33.36 -19.13 -4.26
C GLY A 243 32.47 -19.09 -3.02
N VAL A 244 31.55 -20.07 -2.87
CA VAL A 244 30.73 -20.25 -1.66
C VAL A 244 31.44 -21.26 -0.74
N ASP A 245 31.72 -20.85 0.50
CA ASP A 245 32.31 -21.74 1.50
C ASP A 245 31.26 -22.73 2.04
N PRO A 246 31.43 -24.06 1.84
CA PRO A 246 30.49 -25.07 2.33
C PRO A 246 30.23 -25.01 3.84
N ASP A 247 31.20 -24.55 4.64
CA ASP A 247 31.06 -24.46 6.10
C ASP A 247 30.03 -23.40 6.52
N THR A 248 29.75 -22.40 5.67
CA THR A 248 28.74 -21.36 5.93
C THR A 248 27.29 -21.85 5.75
N MET A 249 27.10 -23.01 5.11
CA MET A 249 25.80 -23.64 4.85
C MET A 249 25.79 -25.09 5.32
N LYS A 250 26.48 -25.37 6.43
CA LYS A 250 26.70 -26.72 6.94
C LYS A 250 25.40 -27.50 7.14
N ASP A 251 24.35 -26.86 7.64
CA ASP A 251 23.06 -27.52 7.88
C ASP A 251 22.36 -27.94 6.59
N TYR A 252 22.45 -27.10 5.55
CA TYR A 252 21.93 -27.41 4.22
C TYR A 252 22.68 -28.59 3.60
N VAL A 253 24.02 -28.55 3.57
CA VAL A 253 24.85 -29.64 3.02
C VAL A 253 24.66 -30.94 3.82
N ASN A 254 24.58 -30.85 5.14
CA ASN A 254 24.35 -32.02 6.00
C ASN A 254 22.98 -32.67 5.77
N GLY A 255 21.95 -31.90 5.38
CA GLY A 255 20.66 -32.45 4.97
C GLY A 255 20.82 -33.52 3.88
N PHE A 256 21.64 -33.24 2.86
CA PHE A 256 21.92 -34.19 1.79
C PHE A 256 22.85 -35.33 2.21
N ARG A 257 23.74 -35.11 3.19
CA ARG A 257 24.59 -36.19 3.74
C ARG A 257 23.81 -37.20 4.58
N TRP A 258 22.76 -36.76 5.28
CA TRP A 258 22.07 -37.58 6.29
C TRP A 258 20.85 -38.32 5.74
N GLY A 259 20.26 -37.86 4.64
CA GLY A 259 19.08 -38.54 4.11
C GLY A 259 18.41 -37.84 2.95
N CYS A 260 19.15 -37.41 1.93
CA CYS A 260 18.48 -37.28 0.64
C CYS A 260 18.29 -38.70 0.09
N PRO A 261 17.05 -39.19 -0.16
CA PRO A 261 16.87 -40.42 -0.92
C PRO A 261 17.62 -40.32 -2.26
N PRO A 262 17.95 -41.43 -2.95
CA PRO A 262 18.54 -41.39 -4.29
C PRO A 262 17.63 -40.71 -5.34
N GLN A 263 16.46 -40.24 -4.92
CA GLN A 263 15.47 -39.55 -5.71
C GLN A 263 15.97 -38.14 -6.01
N GLN A 264 16.13 -37.90 -7.30
CA GLN A 264 16.47 -36.59 -7.81
C GLN A 264 15.32 -35.63 -7.52
N HIS A 265 15.62 -34.34 -7.36
CA HIS A 265 14.58 -33.34 -7.14
C HIS A 265 14.85 -32.10 -7.99
N GLY A 266 13.77 -31.38 -8.22
CA GLY A 266 13.78 -30.11 -8.93
C GLY A 266 12.61 -29.27 -8.52
N GLY A 267 12.69 -28.00 -8.87
CA GLY A 267 11.66 -27.05 -8.50
C GLY A 267 11.77 -25.78 -9.31
N GLY A 268 10.88 -24.85 -8.99
CA GLY A 268 10.83 -23.53 -9.56
C GLY A 268 10.13 -22.57 -8.62
N GLY A 269 10.41 -21.28 -8.82
CA GLY A 269 9.77 -20.19 -8.09
C GLY A 269 9.28 -19.12 -9.07
N PHE A 270 8.11 -18.56 -8.80
CA PHE A 270 7.53 -17.49 -9.59
C PHE A 270 6.90 -16.42 -8.71
N GLY A 271 7.04 -15.15 -9.09
CA GLY A 271 6.45 -14.02 -8.37
C GLY A 271 4.99 -13.82 -8.73
N LEU A 272 4.11 -13.75 -7.74
CA LEU A 272 2.66 -13.54 -7.93
C LEU A 272 2.39 -12.26 -8.72
N GLU A 273 3.02 -11.17 -8.28
CA GLU A 273 2.85 -9.83 -8.81
C GLU A 273 3.27 -9.76 -10.28
N ARG A 274 4.36 -10.48 -10.63
CA ARG A 274 4.88 -10.54 -11.99
C ARG A 274 3.95 -11.31 -12.93
N ILE A 275 3.35 -12.40 -12.46
CA ILE A 275 2.33 -13.13 -13.23
C ILE A 275 1.12 -12.25 -13.50
N VAL A 276 0.58 -11.57 -12.49
CA VAL A 276 -0.59 -10.70 -12.64
C VAL A 276 -0.30 -9.55 -13.61
N MET A 277 0.87 -8.92 -13.48
CA MET A 277 1.33 -7.84 -14.36
C MET A 277 1.34 -8.25 -15.83
N LEU A 278 1.96 -9.40 -16.14
CA LEU A 278 2.13 -9.87 -17.52
C LEU A 278 0.84 -10.47 -18.10
N PHE A 279 0.01 -11.11 -17.26
CA PHE A 279 -1.30 -11.62 -17.65
C PHE A 279 -2.22 -10.49 -18.11
N LEU A 280 -2.37 -9.46 -17.28
CA LEU A 280 -3.25 -8.30 -17.52
C LEU A 280 -2.58 -7.17 -18.33
N LYS A 281 -1.30 -7.32 -18.69
CA LYS A 281 -0.50 -6.34 -19.46
C LYS A 281 -0.66 -4.90 -18.93
N LEU A 282 -0.54 -4.76 -17.61
CA LEU A 282 -0.86 -3.52 -16.88
C LEU A 282 0.18 -2.39 -17.06
N GLY A 283 1.15 -2.52 -17.97
CA GLY A 283 2.18 -1.52 -18.23
C GLY A 283 3.25 -1.43 -17.14
N ASP A 284 4.07 -0.38 -17.18
CA ASP A 284 5.25 -0.19 -16.32
C ASP A 284 4.92 0.39 -14.91
N ASP A 285 3.64 0.66 -14.58
CA ASP A 285 3.21 1.38 -13.36
C ASP A 285 2.64 0.48 -12.23
N VAL A 286 2.68 -0.84 -12.37
CA VAL A 286 2.01 -1.79 -11.44
C VAL A 286 2.76 -1.99 -10.14
N ALA A 287 4.04 -1.62 -10.07
CA ALA A 287 4.73 -1.52 -8.78
C ALA A 287 3.90 -0.67 -7.80
N GLU A 288 3.17 0.35 -8.28
CA GLU A 288 2.27 1.16 -7.46
C GLU A 288 0.99 0.41 -7.03
N ALA A 289 0.43 -0.45 -7.87
CA ALA A 289 -0.75 -1.26 -7.55
C ALA A 289 -0.43 -2.43 -6.58
N SER A 290 0.71 -3.10 -6.76
CA SER A 290 1.20 -4.12 -5.81
C SER A 290 1.67 -3.48 -4.49
N MET A 291 2.30 -2.31 -4.52
CA MET A 291 2.60 -1.53 -3.31
C MET A 291 1.32 -1.06 -2.62
N GLY A 292 0.25 -0.74 -3.36
CA GLY A 292 -1.06 -0.40 -2.80
C GLY A 292 -1.71 -1.59 -2.08
N ALA A 293 -1.65 -2.79 -2.68
CA ALA A 293 -2.17 -4.02 -2.08
C ALA A 293 -1.33 -4.48 -0.86
N ALA A 294 0.01 -4.37 -0.93
CA ALA A 294 0.90 -4.67 0.19
C ALA A 294 0.82 -3.61 1.32
N ALA A 295 0.68 -2.32 0.98
CA ALA A 295 0.45 -1.27 1.97
C ALA A 295 -0.95 -1.38 2.62
N ALA A 296 -1.94 -1.91 1.90
CA ALA A 296 -3.25 -2.23 2.48
C ALA A 296 -3.16 -3.35 3.54
N ILE A 297 -2.10 -4.17 3.54
CA ILE A 297 -1.83 -5.16 4.59
C ILE A 297 -1.24 -4.50 5.86
N ILE A 298 -0.56 -3.35 5.74
CA ILE A 298 0.12 -2.70 6.88
C ILE A 298 -0.87 -1.92 7.78
N LEU A 299 -1.97 -1.42 7.21
CA LEU A 299 -3.06 -0.76 7.94
C LEU A 299 -4.28 -1.67 8.00
N HIS A 300 -4.25 -2.69 8.86
CA HIS A 300 -5.48 -3.40 9.22
C HIS A 300 -6.45 -2.41 9.87
N GLY A 301 -7.39 -1.89 9.07
CA GLY A 301 -8.59 -1.25 9.60
C GLY A 301 -9.41 -2.27 10.40
N PRO A 302 -10.21 -1.85 11.39
CA PRO A 302 -11.01 -2.76 12.19
C PRO A 302 -11.92 -3.66 11.34
N GLU A 303 -12.19 -4.88 11.81
CA GLU A 303 -12.93 -5.90 11.05
C GLU A 303 -14.38 -5.47 10.71
N SER A 304 -14.98 -4.60 11.51
CA SER A 304 -16.35 -4.11 11.34
C SER A 304 -16.60 -3.59 9.91
N LYS A 305 -17.67 -4.02 9.24
CA LYS A 305 -18.05 -3.60 7.88
C LYS A 305 -19.50 -3.11 7.86
N THR A 306 -19.86 -2.31 6.86
CA THR A 306 -21.27 -2.09 6.51
C THR A 306 -21.85 -3.39 5.94
N TRP A 307 -23.17 -3.54 6.03
CA TRP A 307 -23.87 -4.76 5.65
C TRP A 307 -24.35 -4.72 4.21
N SER A 308 -24.39 -5.88 3.56
CA SER A 308 -25.02 -6.00 2.26
C SER A 308 -26.54 -6.01 2.41
N PRO A 309 -27.29 -5.26 1.58
CA PRO A 309 -28.75 -5.26 1.63
C PRO A 309 -29.32 -6.68 1.54
N GLY A 310 -30.21 -7.03 2.48
CA GLY A 310 -30.92 -8.32 2.50
C GLY A 310 -30.20 -9.48 3.23
N GLN A 311 -29.05 -9.23 3.87
CA GLN A 311 -28.43 -10.21 4.76
C GLN A 311 -28.83 -9.98 6.23
N PRO A 312 -29.08 -11.04 7.03
CA PRO A 312 -29.24 -10.90 8.47
C PRO A 312 -27.99 -10.30 9.09
N HIS A 313 -28.16 -9.28 9.92
CA HIS A 313 -27.04 -8.60 10.57
C HIS A 313 -27.19 -8.56 12.09
N GLY A 314 -26.05 -8.48 12.79
CA GLY A 314 -25.99 -8.30 14.24
C GLY A 314 -26.08 -6.82 14.65
N ASP A 315 -25.40 -6.47 15.75
CA ASP A 315 -25.37 -5.09 16.28
C ASP A 315 -24.69 -4.11 15.32
N MET A 316 -25.17 -2.85 15.33
CA MET A 316 -24.63 -1.77 14.49
C MET A 316 -23.12 -1.61 14.69
N PRO A 317 -22.33 -1.48 13.62
CA PRO A 317 -20.88 -1.30 13.75
C PRO A 317 -20.58 -0.01 14.53
N PRO A 318 -19.59 -0.02 15.46
CA PRO A 318 -19.16 1.19 16.16
C PRO A 318 -18.74 2.28 15.18
N LEU A 319 -19.04 3.54 15.52
CA LEU A 319 -18.80 4.66 14.62
C LEU A 319 -17.30 4.88 14.38
N GLU A 320 -16.51 4.74 15.45
CA GLU A 320 -15.06 4.83 15.48
C GLU A 320 -14.44 3.83 14.50
N ASN A 321 -14.96 2.59 14.48
CA ASN A 321 -14.50 1.56 13.56
C ASN A 321 -14.83 1.90 12.11
N LEU A 322 -16.02 2.46 11.85
CA LEU A 322 -16.39 2.90 10.51
C LEU A 322 -15.51 4.06 10.03
N ILE A 323 -15.13 4.99 10.91
CA ILE A 323 -14.20 6.09 10.60
C ILE A 323 -12.82 5.53 10.23
N ALA A 324 -12.28 4.61 11.03
CA ALA A 324 -10.98 3.99 10.76
C ALA A 324 -10.97 3.09 9.50
N LYS A 325 -12.15 2.76 8.94
CA LYS A 325 -12.26 1.87 7.78
C LYS A 325 -12.63 2.58 6.48
N TYR A 326 -13.59 3.49 6.54
CA TYR A 326 -14.15 4.18 5.36
C TYR A 326 -13.96 5.69 5.43
N GLY A 327 -13.57 6.23 6.58
CA GLY A 327 -13.55 7.66 6.84
C GLY A 327 -12.25 8.35 6.51
N ASP A 328 -12.36 9.67 6.40
CA ASP A 328 -11.26 10.61 6.24
C ASP A 328 -11.19 11.58 7.43
N ALA A 329 -10.25 12.52 7.40
CA ALA A 329 -9.96 13.48 8.47
C ALA A 329 -11.16 14.28 8.98
N THR A 330 -12.16 14.52 8.13
CA THR A 330 -13.39 15.22 8.53
C THR A 330 -14.29 14.34 9.40
N ASN A 331 -14.37 13.03 9.09
CA ASN A 331 -15.23 12.08 9.79
C ASN A 331 -14.81 11.81 11.23
N THR A 332 -13.52 11.94 11.56
CA THR A 332 -13.03 11.84 12.95
C THR A 332 -13.68 12.87 13.88
N SER A 333 -14.36 13.87 13.32
CA SER A 333 -15.11 14.87 14.07
C SER A 333 -16.46 14.39 14.57
N TRP A 334 -17.05 13.36 13.96
CA TRP A 334 -18.41 12.90 14.25
C TRP A 334 -18.56 12.25 15.63
N ILE A 335 -17.44 11.93 16.29
CA ILE A 335 -17.40 11.39 17.66
C ILE A 335 -17.69 12.50 18.69
N ASP A 336 -17.49 13.77 18.32
CA ASP A 336 -17.74 14.90 19.21
C ASP A 336 -19.26 15.04 19.49
N PRO A 337 -19.70 15.17 20.76
CA PRO A 337 -21.12 15.20 21.14
C PRO A 337 -21.95 16.31 20.49
N ALA A 338 -21.31 17.34 19.92
CA ALA A 338 -22.00 18.39 19.19
C ALA A 338 -22.56 17.93 17.83
N TRP A 339 -22.12 16.77 17.33
CA TRP A 339 -22.58 16.16 16.07
C TRP A 339 -23.78 15.26 16.29
N THR A 340 -24.71 15.29 15.34
CA THR A 340 -25.76 14.29 15.21
C THR A 340 -25.35 13.32 14.13
N VAL A 341 -25.28 12.03 14.45
CA VAL A 341 -24.88 10.99 13.49
C VAL A 341 -26.11 10.17 13.15
N TRP A 342 -26.62 10.36 11.94
CA TRP A 342 -27.65 9.49 11.39
C TRP A 342 -27.02 8.16 10.98
N ARG A 343 -27.72 7.07 11.28
CA ARG A 343 -27.28 5.71 10.98
C ARG A 343 -28.30 5.04 10.05
N ASP A 344 -27.83 4.46 8.96
CA ASP A 344 -28.67 3.72 8.03
C ASP A 344 -28.88 2.30 8.57
N GLU A 345 -30.11 1.97 8.96
CA GLU A 345 -30.44 0.63 9.48
C GLU A 345 -30.26 -0.48 8.44
N SER A 346 -30.35 -0.16 7.15
CA SER A 346 -30.28 -1.15 6.07
C SER A 346 -28.86 -1.54 5.69
N THR A 347 -27.91 -0.60 5.82
CA THR A 347 -26.51 -0.78 5.40
C THR A 347 -25.53 -0.69 6.56
N GLY A 348 -25.96 -0.21 7.74
CA GLY A 348 -25.08 0.11 8.85
C GLY A 348 -24.25 1.40 8.65
N GLY A 349 -24.42 2.07 7.51
CA GLY A 349 -23.70 3.30 7.15
C GLY A 349 -24.02 4.48 8.08
N ALA A 350 -23.21 5.53 8.00
CA ALA A 350 -23.38 6.71 8.85
C ALA A 350 -23.17 8.03 8.11
N VAL A 351 -23.91 9.06 8.52
CA VAL A 351 -23.75 10.45 8.06
C VAL A 351 -23.84 11.41 9.25
N GLY A 352 -22.78 12.17 9.49
CA GLY A 352 -22.71 13.18 10.55
C GLY A 352 -23.14 14.57 10.09
N TYR A 353 -24.08 15.18 10.81
CA TYR A 353 -24.60 16.52 10.52
C TYR A 353 -24.88 17.31 11.80
N ILE A 354 -24.98 18.63 11.67
CA ILE A 354 -25.41 19.54 12.74
C ILE A 354 -26.63 20.34 12.29
N PRO A 355 -27.77 20.24 13.01
CA PRO A 355 -28.91 21.12 12.80
C PRO A 355 -28.56 22.56 13.18
N GLN A 356 -28.60 23.48 12.22
CA GLN A 356 -28.35 24.91 12.46
C GLN A 356 -29.21 25.77 11.53
N ASN A 357 -29.99 26.70 12.10
CA ASN A 357 -30.79 27.68 11.35
C ASN A 357 -31.73 27.07 10.28
N GLY A 358 -32.28 25.87 10.53
CA GLY A 358 -33.14 25.15 9.57
C GLY A 358 -32.38 24.38 8.48
N PHE A 359 -31.07 24.24 8.62
CA PHE A 359 -30.22 23.44 7.74
C PHE A 359 -29.64 22.23 8.48
N ALA A 360 -29.47 21.13 7.75
CA ALA A 360 -28.64 20.00 8.14
C ALA A 360 -27.25 20.23 7.51
N VAL A 361 -26.33 20.80 8.29
CA VAL A 361 -24.97 21.07 7.85
C VAL A 361 -24.14 19.81 8.02
N THR A 362 -23.86 19.14 6.91
CA THR A 362 -23.15 17.85 6.85
C THR A 362 -21.70 18.10 6.46
N PHE A 363 -20.76 17.36 7.03
CA PHE A 363 -19.33 17.48 6.73
C PHE A 363 -18.68 16.11 6.60
N GLY A 364 -17.91 15.91 5.54
CA GLY A 364 -17.25 14.64 5.27
C GLY A 364 -18.12 13.70 4.43
N ASN A 365 -17.48 12.66 3.90
CA ASN A 365 -18.14 11.65 3.09
C ASN A 365 -19.00 10.72 3.96
N PRO A 366 -20.08 10.11 3.42
CA PRO A 366 -20.78 9.01 4.07
C PRO A 366 -19.83 7.87 4.46
N LEU A 367 -19.97 7.33 5.67
CA LEU A 367 -19.20 6.18 6.12
C LEU A 367 -19.87 4.88 5.65
N CYS A 368 -19.56 4.44 4.45
CA CYS A 368 -20.03 3.17 3.90
C CYS A 368 -19.09 2.65 2.81
N ASP A 369 -19.32 1.40 2.39
CA ASP A 369 -18.70 0.87 1.17
C ASP A 369 -19.08 1.75 -0.04
N HIS A 370 -18.14 1.98 -0.96
CA HIS A 370 -18.34 2.85 -2.12
C HIS A 370 -19.56 2.44 -2.97
N ARG A 371 -19.87 1.15 -3.06
CA ARG A 371 -21.04 0.65 -3.81
C ARG A 371 -22.38 1.07 -3.18
N GLN A 372 -22.37 1.40 -1.89
CA GLN A 372 -23.55 1.79 -1.12
C GLN A 372 -23.79 3.29 -1.10
N LEU A 373 -22.80 4.08 -1.53
CA LEU A 373 -22.80 5.53 -1.48
C LEU A 373 -24.10 6.17 -2.04
N PRO A 374 -24.61 5.76 -3.22
CA PRO A 374 -25.87 6.30 -3.75
C PRO A 374 -27.08 6.02 -2.86
N GLY A 375 -27.13 4.84 -2.24
CA GLY A 375 -28.23 4.41 -1.38
C GLY A 375 -28.24 5.18 -0.06
N VAL A 376 -27.08 5.23 0.61
CA VAL A 376 -26.91 5.92 1.90
C VAL A 376 -27.21 7.40 1.76
N ILE A 377 -26.74 8.06 0.69
CA ILE A 377 -27.05 9.47 0.43
C ILE A 377 -28.56 9.70 0.28
N ARG A 378 -29.25 8.90 -0.53
CA ARG A 378 -30.70 9.05 -0.74
C ARG A 378 -31.49 8.80 0.55
N ASN A 379 -31.13 7.78 1.30
CA ASN A 379 -31.76 7.44 2.58
C ASN A 379 -31.59 8.58 3.60
N PHE A 380 -30.38 9.16 3.69
CA PHE A 380 -30.12 10.30 4.54
C PHE A 380 -30.94 11.53 4.14
N LEU A 381 -31.00 11.86 2.84
CA LEU A 381 -31.77 12.99 2.34
C LEU A 381 -33.28 12.84 2.61
N ASN A 382 -33.80 11.62 2.54
CA ASN A 382 -35.18 11.32 2.92
C ASN A 382 -35.40 11.51 4.42
N HIS A 383 -34.46 11.09 5.27
CA HIS A 383 -34.53 11.28 6.71
C HIS A 383 -34.60 12.76 7.10
N ILE A 384 -33.69 13.60 6.59
CA ILE A 384 -33.68 15.03 6.94
C ILE A 384 -34.86 15.81 6.36
N SER A 385 -35.44 15.33 5.25
CA SER A 385 -36.62 15.93 4.61
C SER A 385 -37.93 15.40 5.20
N SER A 386 -37.87 14.45 6.14
CA SER A 386 -39.04 13.91 6.81
C SER A 386 -39.79 15.02 7.57
N PRO A 387 -41.12 14.88 7.77
CA PRO A 387 -41.88 15.85 8.56
C PRO A 387 -41.37 16.06 9.99
N GLU A 388 -40.68 15.07 10.54
CA GLU A 388 -40.13 15.09 11.90
C GLU A 388 -38.85 15.93 12.01
N VAL A 389 -37.98 15.88 10.99
CA VAL A 389 -36.70 16.58 10.98
C VAL A 389 -36.80 17.93 10.26
N ASN A 390 -37.36 17.94 9.04
CA ASN A 390 -37.62 19.11 8.20
C ASN A 390 -36.44 20.11 8.10
N LEU A 391 -35.28 19.61 7.67
CA LEU A 391 -34.06 20.40 7.49
C LEU A 391 -33.64 20.46 6.01
N LYS A 392 -33.07 21.60 5.61
CA LYS A 392 -32.49 21.77 4.27
C LYS A 392 -31.04 21.25 4.24
N PRO A 393 -30.64 20.42 3.26
CA PRO A 393 -29.28 19.91 3.22
C PRO A 393 -28.27 20.94 2.74
N VAL A 394 -27.11 20.95 3.38
CA VAL A 394 -25.86 21.53 2.86
C VAL A 394 -24.75 20.56 3.20
N TRP A 395 -23.95 20.17 2.21
CA TRP A 395 -22.90 19.16 2.37
C TRP A 395 -21.53 19.77 2.09
N CYS A 396 -20.67 19.78 3.09
CA CYS A 396 -19.35 20.38 3.05
C CYS A 396 -18.27 19.30 3.12
N CYS A 397 -17.06 19.63 2.66
CA CYS A 397 -15.87 18.80 2.83
C CYS A 397 -16.06 17.36 2.31
N VAL A 398 -16.63 17.22 1.10
CA VAL A 398 -16.76 15.92 0.44
C VAL A 398 -15.71 15.76 -0.66
N ASP A 399 -15.43 14.51 -1.01
CA ASP A 399 -14.54 14.15 -2.11
C ASP A 399 -15.21 14.30 -3.49
N LYS A 400 -14.45 14.02 -4.55
CA LYS A 400 -14.92 14.14 -5.93
C LYS A 400 -16.02 13.13 -6.27
N ASP A 401 -16.02 11.95 -5.66
CA ASP A 401 -16.99 10.88 -5.96
C ASP A 401 -18.37 11.24 -5.41
N THR A 402 -18.41 11.67 -4.14
CA THR A 402 -19.60 12.16 -3.47
C THR A 402 -20.13 13.41 -4.15
N GLU A 403 -19.25 14.36 -4.49
CA GLU A 403 -19.63 15.55 -5.26
C GLU A 403 -20.23 15.18 -6.61
N SER A 404 -19.60 14.27 -7.36
CA SER A 404 -20.07 13.85 -8.68
C SER A 404 -21.47 13.25 -8.61
N PHE A 405 -21.77 12.46 -7.59
CA PHE A 405 -23.12 11.93 -7.37
C PHE A 405 -24.12 13.06 -7.07
N LEU A 406 -23.81 13.94 -6.12
CA LEU A 406 -24.69 15.06 -5.75
C LEU A 406 -24.95 16.00 -6.94
N ALA A 407 -23.92 16.30 -7.74
CA ALA A 407 -24.00 17.22 -8.86
C ALA A 407 -24.68 16.62 -10.08
N LYS A 408 -24.30 15.40 -10.50
CA LYS A 408 -24.79 14.79 -11.75
C LYS A 408 -26.15 14.12 -11.58
N GLU A 409 -26.34 13.36 -10.50
CA GLU A 409 -27.58 12.59 -10.27
C GLU A 409 -28.67 13.44 -9.61
N LEU A 410 -28.31 14.26 -8.62
CA LEU A 410 -29.28 15.09 -7.88
C LEU A 410 -29.36 16.53 -8.39
N GLY A 411 -28.49 16.93 -9.33
CA GLY A 411 -28.50 18.28 -9.91
C GLY A 411 -28.08 19.39 -8.95
N TRP A 412 -27.28 19.07 -7.94
CA TRP A 412 -26.76 20.04 -6.97
C TRP A 412 -25.67 20.91 -7.60
N SER A 413 -25.42 22.05 -6.96
CA SER A 413 -24.32 22.95 -7.28
C SER A 413 -23.13 22.66 -6.37
N ALA A 414 -21.91 22.74 -6.90
CA ALA A 414 -20.67 22.49 -6.15
C ALA A 414 -19.66 23.64 -6.28
N VAL A 415 -18.97 23.96 -5.19
CA VAL A 415 -17.86 24.93 -5.14
C VAL A 415 -16.70 24.35 -4.34
N ILE A 416 -15.47 24.74 -4.68
CA ILE A 416 -14.26 24.41 -3.91
C ILE A 416 -13.86 25.65 -3.12
N ALA A 417 -13.86 25.53 -1.79
CA ALA A 417 -13.45 26.59 -0.86
C ALA A 417 -12.51 26.08 0.24
N VAL A 418 -12.26 24.78 0.24
CA VAL A 418 -11.57 24.05 1.30
C VAL A 418 -10.76 22.95 0.60
N ALA A 419 -9.60 22.62 1.14
CA ALA A 419 -8.80 21.51 0.67
C ALA A 419 -8.23 20.75 1.88
N GLU A 420 -8.13 19.44 1.75
CA GLU A 420 -7.49 18.55 2.71
C GLU A 420 -5.98 18.72 2.59
N GLU A 421 -5.32 18.96 3.71
CA GLU A 421 -3.89 19.30 3.76
C GLU A 421 -3.05 18.04 3.97
N ARG A 422 -2.80 17.34 2.87
CA ARG A 422 -2.12 16.03 2.84
C ARG A 422 -0.60 16.15 2.72
N LEU A 423 0.13 15.19 3.23
CA LEU A 423 1.57 15.02 3.01
C LEU A 423 1.89 13.54 2.81
N ASN A 424 3.00 13.25 2.15
CA ASN A 424 3.55 11.90 2.06
C ASN A 424 4.70 11.73 3.08
N PRO A 425 4.49 11.01 4.19
CA PRO A 425 5.52 10.85 5.23
C PRO A 425 6.80 10.17 4.77
N VAL A 426 6.77 9.35 3.70
CA VAL A 426 7.96 8.68 3.14
C VAL A 426 8.87 9.67 2.42
N GLU A 427 8.29 10.71 1.82
CA GLU A 427 9.02 11.74 1.06
C GLU A 427 9.28 13.01 1.87
N ALA A 428 8.42 13.28 2.85
CA ALA A 428 8.51 14.47 3.69
C ALA A 428 9.71 14.38 4.63
N ASP A 429 10.68 15.26 4.42
CA ASP A 429 11.79 15.50 5.35
C ASP A 429 11.84 16.97 5.77
N PRO A 430 10.95 17.40 6.69
CA PRO A 430 10.83 18.80 7.10
C PRO A 430 12.13 19.36 7.67
N ALA A 431 12.96 18.51 8.30
CA ALA A 431 14.22 18.92 8.89
C ALA A 431 15.30 19.23 7.84
N ASN A 432 15.30 18.53 6.70
CA ASN A 432 16.24 18.83 5.61
C ASN A 432 15.68 19.82 4.58
N GLN A 433 14.36 19.86 4.39
CA GLN A 433 13.70 20.71 3.38
C GLN A 433 13.52 22.17 3.85
N ASP A 434 13.32 22.44 5.15
CA ASP A 434 13.13 23.80 5.67
C ASP A 434 14.19 24.18 6.74
N LYS A 435 15.02 25.19 6.41
CA LYS A 435 16.09 25.70 7.30
C LYS A 435 15.55 26.28 8.62
N THR A 436 14.35 26.84 8.62
CA THR A 436 13.69 27.41 9.80
C THR A 436 13.23 26.30 10.73
N VAL A 437 12.62 25.24 10.18
CA VAL A 437 12.22 24.04 10.93
C VAL A 437 13.46 23.40 11.57
N ARG A 438 14.52 23.13 10.80
CA ARG A 438 15.77 22.58 11.32
C ARG A 438 16.37 23.38 12.47
N ARG A 439 16.41 24.72 12.35
CA ARG A 439 16.93 25.60 13.39
C ARG A 439 16.11 25.53 14.67
N LYS A 440 14.78 25.42 14.56
CA LYS A 440 13.88 25.30 15.70
C LYS A 440 14.01 23.93 16.39
N ILE A 441 14.16 22.86 15.61
CA ILE A 441 14.43 21.50 16.13
C ILE A 441 15.71 21.49 16.96
N HIS A 442 16.85 21.94 16.40
CA HIS A 442 18.12 22.00 17.14
C HIS A 442 18.08 22.91 18.36
N ARG A 443 17.22 23.94 18.35
CA ARG A 443 17.01 24.78 19.52
C ARG A 443 16.27 24.00 20.62
N ALA A 444 15.17 23.34 20.28
CA ALA A 444 14.41 22.52 21.21
C ALA A 444 15.27 21.39 21.82
N GLU A 445 16.10 20.73 21.01
CA GLU A 445 17.07 19.73 21.48
C GLU A 445 18.05 20.30 22.50
N ARG A 446 18.63 21.48 22.23
CA ARG A 446 19.55 22.17 23.15
C ARG A 446 18.86 22.66 24.44
N GLU A 447 17.58 23.02 24.36
CA GLU A 447 16.78 23.40 25.53
C GLU A 447 16.31 22.18 26.35
N GLY A 448 16.65 20.96 25.92
CA GLY A 448 16.43 19.71 26.65
C GLY A 448 15.10 19.03 26.38
N VAL A 449 14.45 19.35 25.25
CA VAL A 449 13.17 18.73 24.88
C VAL A 449 13.37 17.26 24.51
N LYS A 450 12.55 16.38 25.10
CA LYS A 450 12.52 14.94 24.80
C LYS A 450 11.15 14.53 24.31
N ILE A 451 11.10 13.71 23.27
CA ILE A 451 9.86 13.20 22.67
C ILE A 451 9.64 11.76 23.16
N THR A 452 8.41 11.47 23.56
CA THR A 452 7.99 10.15 24.02
C THR A 452 6.77 9.71 23.21
N GLU A 453 6.82 8.50 22.67
CA GLU A 453 5.66 7.80 22.16
C GLU A 453 4.96 7.06 23.30
N VAL A 454 3.64 7.10 23.33
CA VAL A 454 2.84 6.40 24.32
C VAL A 454 2.43 5.03 23.77
N GLU A 455 3.10 3.97 24.21
CA GLU A 455 2.74 2.60 23.86
C GLU A 455 1.42 2.16 24.54
N LYS A 456 1.22 2.59 25.78
CA LYS A 456 -0.01 2.34 26.55
C LYS A 456 -0.35 3.58 27.38
N LEU A 457 -1.59 4.04 27.25
CA LEU A 457 -2.11 5.12 28.08
C LEU A 457 -2.35 4.61 29.50
N ASP A 458 -1.54 5.06 30.44
CA ASP A 458 -1.81 4.96 31.87
C ASP A 458 -2.63 6.16 32.35
N ASP A 459 -3.26 6.01 33.52
CA ASP A 459 -4.10 7.05 34.11
C ASP A 459 -3.29 8.30 34.50
N GLU A 460 -1.99 8.14 34.79
CA GLU A 460 -1.11 9.24 35.18
C GLU A 460 -0.81 10.17 33.99
N ILE A 461 -0.38 9.63 32.85
CA ILE A 461 -0.13 10.39 31.62
C ILE A 461 -1.42 11.02 31.13
N LYS A 462 -2.54 10.29 31.19
CA LYS A 462 -3.86 10.83 30.83
C LYS A 462 -4.19 12.07 31.66
N HIS A 463 -4.06 11.99 32.98
CA HIS A 463 -4.34 13.12 33.87
C HIS A 463 -3.43 14.32 33.60
N ARG A 464 -2.13 14.07 33.35
CA ARG A 464 -1.17 15.12 33.00
C ARG A 464 -1.51 15.81 31.68
N ILE A 465 -1.89 15.05 30.65
CA ILE A 465 -2.30 15.61 29.36
C ILE A 465 -3.60 16.42 29.52
N GLU A 466 -4.61 15.92 30.23
CA GLU A 466 -5.86 16.62 30.47
C GLU A 466 -5.63 17.97 31.19
N ALA A 467 -4.78 17.99 32.21
CA ALA A 467 -4.42 19.21 32.93
C ALA A 467 -3.80 20.26 31.99
N ARG A 468 -2.89 19.84 31.09
CA ARG A 468 -2.24 20.74 30.13
C ARG A 468 -3.21 21.20 29.03
N CYS A 469 -4.09 20.32 28.54
CA CYS A 469 -5.16 20.68 27.60
C CYS A 469 -6.13 21.72 28.21
N LYS A 470 -6.49 21.57 29.50
CA LYS A 470 -7.33 22.54 30.20
C LYS A 470 -6.65 23.90 30.36
N ALA A 471 -5.40 23.92 30.82
CA ALA A 471 -4.62 25.15 30.95
C ALA A 471 -4.44 25.88 29.61
N TRP A 472 -4.25 25.13 28.53
CA TRP A 472 -4.17 25.66 27.18
C TRP A 472 -5.50 26.24 26.69
N ALA A 473 -6.63 25.58 27.00
CA ALA A 473 -7.96 26.07 26.66
C ALA A 473 -8.28 27.39 27.38
N GLU A 474 -7.93 27.51 28.66
CA GLU A 474 -8.16 28.72 29.48
C GLU A 474 -7.34 29.93 29.02
N LYS A 475 -6.14 29.72 28.48
CA LYS A 475 -5.26 30.81 27.99
C LYS A 475 -5.57 31.25 26.55
N ARG A 476 -6.42 30.54 25.80
CA ARG A 476 -6.75 30.88 24.41
C ARG A 476 -7.64 32.13 24.33
N ARG A 477 -7.27 33.08 23.46
CA ARG A 477 -8.03 34.32 23.17
C ARG A 477 -8.48 34.33 21.70
N GLY A 478 -9.71 34.80 21.43
CA GLY A 478 -10.28 34.97 20.08
C GLY A 478 -11.32 33.93 19.68
N THR A 479 -12.17 34.27 18.71
CA THR A 479 -13.23 33.38 18.18
C THR A 479 -12.61 32.20 17.43
N GLN A 480 -12.93 30.98 17.87
CA GLN A 480 -12.39 29.75 17.28
C GLN A 480 -13.37 29.20 16.23
N ILE A 481 -12.84 28.85 15.07
CA ILE A 481 -13.54 28.08 14.02
C ILE A 481 -12.91 26.69 13.99
N HIS A 482 -13.68 25.68 14.37
CA HIS A 482 -13.22 24.28 14.40
C HIS A 482 -14.39 23.29 14.29
N LEU A 483 -14.10 22.10 13.77
CA LEU A 483 -15.05 21.01 13.66
C LEU A 483 -15.21 20.20 14.96
N THR A 484 -14.18 20.21 15.82
CA THR A 484 -14.10 19.41 17.07
C THR A 484 -13.45 20.15 18.22
N GLY A 485 -13.95 19.92 19.43
CA GLY A 485 -13.27 20.31 20.66
C GLY A 485 -11.94 19.56 20.85
N VAL A 486 -11.10 20.02 21.79
CA VAL A 486 -9.88 19.28 22.16
C VAL A 486 -10.26 18.16 23.12
N ARG A 487 -10.52 16.98 22.55
CA ARG A 487 -10.99 15.79 23.26
C ARG A 487 -10.09 14.60 22.93
N PRO A 488 -8.84 14.58 23.45
CA PRO A 488 -7.80 13.66 23.01
C PRO A 488 -8.13 12.17 23.25
N PHE A 489 -9.08 11.83 24.12
CA PHE A 489 -9.34 10.45 24.56
C PHE A 489 -10.66 9.81 24.10
N ASP A 490 -11.46 10.47 23.24
CA ASP A 490 -12.76 9.93 22.80
C ASP A 490 -12.67 8.72 21.85
N ASP A 491 -11.48 8.30 21.43
CA ASP A 491 -11.26 7.09 20.63
C ASP A 491 -9.81 6.63 20.81
N VAL A 492 -9.52 6.02 21.96
CA VAL A 492 -8.15 5.60 22.30
C VAL A 492 -7.68 4.44 21.42
N VAL A 493 -8.60 3.64 20.90
CA VAL A 493 -8.30 2.43 20.13
C VAL A 493 -7.64 2.78 18.79
N HIS A 494 -8.16 3.80 18.10
CA HIS A 494 -7.66 4.21 16.78
C HIS A 494 -6.76 5.44 16.84
N ARG A 495 -6.23 5.78 18.02
CA ARG A 495 -5.35 6.94 18.21
C ARG A 495 -3.97 6.55 18.70
N LYS A 496 -2.96 7.24 18.18
CA LYS A 496 -1.57 7.17 18.66
C LYS A 496 -1.17 8.52 19.26
N TYR A 497 -0.45 8.47 20.38
CA TYR A 497 -0.14 9.64 21.18
C TYR A 497 1.36 9.83 21.29
N PHE A 498 1.80 11.06 21.07
CA PHE A 498 3.17 11.50 21.22
C PHE A 498 3.17 12.77 22.07
N TYR A 499 4.03 12.85 23.07
CA TYR A 499 4.20 14.07 23.83
C TYR A 499 5.68 14.44 23.94
N ALA A 500 5.94 15.74 24.09
CA ALA A 500 7.28 16.25 24.36
C ALA A 500 7.34 16.79 25.79
N THR A 501 8.44 16.52 26.49
CA THR A 501 8.72 17.08 27.81
C THR A 501 9.88 18.06 27.76
N ASP A 502 9.81 19.12 28.56
CA ASP A 502 10.92 20.04 28.77
C ASP A 502 12.02 19.42 29.67
N LYS A 503 13.07 20.22 29.95
CA LYS A 503 14.17 19.83 30.86
C LYS A 503 13.73 19.50 32.30
N ASN A 504 12.56 19.96 32.72
CA ASN A 504 11.98 19.71 34.05
C ASN A 504 11.05 18.49 34.05
N GLY A 505 10.83 17.86 32.89
CA GLY A 505 9.92 16.72 32.72
C GLY A 505 8.44 17.12 32.57
N GLU A 506 8.14 18.42 32.40
CA GLU A 506 6.76 18.89 32.20
C GLU A 506 6.35 18.79 30.72
N ILE A 507 5.12 18.38 30.44
CA ILE A 507 4.64 18.18 29.06
C ILE A 507 4.47 19.54 28.37
N CYS A 508 5.30 19.79 27.37
CA CYS A 508 5.35 21.04 26.63
C CYS A 508 4.65 20.97 25.26
N SER A 509 4.51 19.79 24.65
CA SER A 509 3.75 19.62 23.40
C SER A 509 3.09 18.25 23.32
N LEU A 510 2.01 18.16 22.54
CA LEU A 510 1.24 16.94 22.29
C LEU A 510 0.92 16.82 20.81
N VAL A 511 1.20 15.66 20.21
CA VAL A 511 0.72 15.26 18.90
C VAL A 511 -0.13 14.00 19.05
N VAL A 512 -1.36 14.05 18.51
CA VAL A 512 -2.27 12.91 18.47
C VAL A 512 -2.58 12.57 17.03
N LEU A 513 -2.29 11.35 16.66
CA LEU A 513 -2.68 10.78 15.36
C LEU A 513 -4.01 10.06 15.51
N ALA A 514 -4.90 10.23 14.56
CA ALA A 514 -6.09 9.40 14.39
C ALA A 514 -5.93 8.54 13.13
N GLN A 515 -6.18 7.24 13.24
CA GLN A 515 -6.20 6.33 12.11
C GLN A 515 -7.41 6.63 11.21
N LEU A 516 -7.17 6.71 9.91
CA LEU A 516 -8.19 6.85 8.88
C LEU A 516 -8.31 5.54 8.09
N SER A 517 -9.14 5.53 7.04
CA SER A 517 -9.17 4.40 6.11
C SER A 517 -7.75 4.09 5.59
N PRO A 518 -7.47 2.83 5.19
CA PRO A 518 -6.16 2.47 4.64
C PRO A 518 -5.73 3.33 3.44
N VAL A 519 -6.69 3.86 2.68
CA VAL A 519 -6.48 4.76 1.55
C VAL A 519 -6.07 6.18 2.00
N HIS A 520 -6.51 6.61 3.19
CA HIS A 520 -6.27 7.97 3.71
C HIS A 520 -5.21 8.02 4.84
N GLY A 521 -4.76 6.87 5.35
CA GLY A 521 -3.64 6.75 6.28
C GLY A 521 -3.92 7.31 7.67
N PHE A 522 -3.22 8.39 8.08
CA PHE A 522 -3.38 9.00 9.41
C PHE A 522 -3.69 10.49 9.34
N GLN A 523 -4.56 10.95 10.24
CA GLN A 523 -4.73 12.38 10.50
C GLN A 523 -3.86 12.80 11.68
N ILE A 524 -3.05 13.85 11.52
CA ILE A 524 -2.48 14.63 12.63
C ILE A 524 -3.62 15.47 13.23
N LYS A 525 -4.44 14.85 14.08
CA LYS A 525 -5.70 15.42 14.58
C LYS A 525 -5.45 16.62 15.49
N TRP A 526 -4.47 16.49 16.39
CA TRP A 526 -4.05 17.58 17.27
C TRP A 526 -2.54 17.68 17.28
N ALA A 527 -2.05 18.91 17.09
CA ALA A 527 -0.67 19.30 17.28
C ALA A 527 -0.70 20.53 18.20
N LEU A 528 -0.55 20.29 19.50
CA LEU A 528 -0.72 21.29 20.54
C LEU A 528 0.65 21.67 21.11
N GLU A 529 0.94 22.97 21.08
CA GLU A 529 2.00 23.57 21.87
C GLU A 529 1.38 24.13 23.16
N PHE A 530 1.84 23.64 24.31
CA PHE A 530 1.31 24.05 25.60
C PHE A 530 1.98 25.35 26.09
N PRO A 531 1.35 26.08 27.04
CA PRO A 531 1.95 27.28 27.61
C PRO A 531 3.33 27.01 28.19
N ASP A 532 4.24 27.96 28.03
CA ASP A 532 5.61 27.89 28.55
C ASP A 532 6.51 26.83 27.85
N ALA A 533 6.07 26.32 26.69
CA ALA A 533 6.85 25.39 25.89
C ALA A 533 8.15 26.02 25.34
N PRO A 534 9.26 25.26 25.32
CA PRO A 534 10.48 25.63 24.61
C PRO A 534 10.23 25.98 23.14
N LEU A 535 10.92 27.01 22.64
CA LEU A 535 10.74 27.46 21.26
C LEU A 535 11.20 26.39 20.27
N GLY A 536 10.27 25.88 19.47
CA GLY A 536 10.54 24.82 18.50
C GLY A 536 10.09 23.43 18.94
N ALA A 537 9.50 23.28 20.12
CA ALA A 537 9.04 22.00 20.64
C ALA A 537 7.99 21.34 19.72
N ILE A 538 7.05 22.14 19.18
CA ILE A 538 6.01 21.62 18.29
C ILE A 538 6.55 21.19 16.93
N GLU A 539 7.49 21.95 16.34
CA GLU A 539 8.16 21.53 15.10
C GLU A 539 8.98 20.26 15.28
N TYR A 540 9.61 20.09 16.46
CA TYR A 540 10.41 18.91 16.75
C TYR A 540 9.55 17.64 16.84
N ILE A 541 8.47 17.67 17.62
CA ILE A 541 7.59 16.50 17.73
C ILE A 541 6.88 16.19 16.40
N LEU A 542 6.48 17.20 15.62
CA LEU A 542 5.87 16.97 14.31
C LEU A 542 6.84 16.33 13.33
N ALA A 543 8.07 16.84 13.23
CA ALA A 543 9.09 16.25 12.36
C ALA A 543 9.42 14.81 12.76
N PHE A 544 9.49 14.53 14.07
CA PHE A 544 9.69 13.17 14.59
C PHE A 544 8.53 12.23 14.21
N VAL A 545 7.29 12.69 14.38
CA VAL A 545 6.09 11.88 14.07
C VAL A 545 5.97 11.62 12.58
N ILE A 546 6.21 12.62 11.73
CA ILE A 546 6.19 12.46 10.27
C ILE A 546 7.26 11.45 9.84
N LYS A 547 8.49 11.60 10.32
CA LYS A 547 9.57 10.66 10.02
C LYS A 547 9.20 9.23 10.44
N LYS A 548 8.65 9.07 11.64
CA LYS A 548 8.23 7.76 12.14
C LYS A 548 7.11 7.11 11.30
N LEU A 549 6.17 7.91 10.81
CA LEU A 549 5.15 7.44 9.87
C LEU A 549 5.80 6.99 8.54
N GLY A 550 6.77 7.74 8.03
CA GLY A 550 7.53 7.38 6.83
C GLY A 550 8.33 6.09 7.00
N ASP A 551 9.05 5.95 8.11
CA ASP A 551 9.81 4.74 8.47
C ASP A 551 8.90 3.51 8.61
N ALA A 552 7.62 3.71 8.95
CA ALA A 552 6.59 2.68 9.03
C ALA A 552 5.88 2.40 7.68
N GLY A 553 6.31 3.04 6.59
CA GLY A 553 5.75 2.85 5.24
C GLY A 553 4.43 3.58 4.99
N VAL A 554 4.00 4.49 5.87
CA VAL A 554 2.77 5.27 5.67
C VAL A 554 2.99 6.31 4.59
N ARG A 555 2.25 6.20 3.48
CA ARG A 555 2.39 7.08 2.30
C ARG A 555 1.49 8.30 2.30
N THR A 556 0.50 8.35 3.19
CA THR A 556 -0.42 9.48 3.26
C THR A 556 -0.75 9.80 4.70
N ALA A 557 -0.62 11.09 5.04
CA ALA A 557 -1.10 11.65 6.29
C ALA A 557 -1.69 13.03 6.01
N THR A 558 -2.58 13.51 6.87
CA THR A 558 -3.20 14.84 6.69
C THR A 558 -3.28 15.63 7.99
N PHE A 559 -3.18 16.95 7.89
CA PHE A 559 -3.46 17.88 8.99
C PHE A 559 -4.94 18.25 9.14
N GLY A 560 -5.83 17.72 8.29
CA GLY A 560 -7.23 18.11 8.26
C GLY A 560 -7.50 19.28 7.31
N ALA A 561 -8.74 19.35 6.82
CA ALA A 561 -9.26 20.42 5.97
C ALA A 561 -8.82 21.85 6.37
N GLY A 562 -8.17 22.53 5.43
CA GLY A 562 -7.75 23.93 5.46
C GLY A 562 -8.51 24.79 4.45
N ALA A 563 -8.62 26.09 4.72
CA ALA A 563 -9.28 27.03 3.82
C ALA A 563 -8.35 27.35 2.63
N THR A 564 -8.88 27.30 1.40
CA THR A 564 -8.08 27.64 0.21
C THR A 564 -7.98 29.15 0.02
N GLY A 565 -6.90 29.62 -0.59
CA GLY A 565 -6.73 31.06 -0.89
C GLY A 565 -7.71 31.62 -1.93
N THR A 566 -8.41 30.76 -2.67
CA THR A 566 -9.36 31.12 -3.72
C THR A 566 -10.57 30.19 -3.72
N LEU A 567 -11.76 30.76 -3.98
CA LEU A 567 -12.98 30.00 -4.24
C LEU A 567 -12.99 29.58 -5.72
N GLN A 568 -13.08 28.29 -6.03
CA GLN A 568 -13.16 27.78 -7.39
C GLN A 568 -14.55 27.23 -7.71
N ARG A 569 -14.97 27.42 -8.97
CA ARG A 569 -16.23 26.90 -9.49
C ARG A 569 -16.02 25.50 -10.06
N VAL A 570 -16.98 24.61 -9.81
CA VAL A 570 -17.04 23.26 -10.38
C VAL A 570 -18.33 23.14 -11.21
N ASP A 571 -19.33 22.40 -10.73
CA ASP A 571 -20.52 22.04 -11.49
C ASP A 571 -21.77 22.86 -11.11
N ASN A 572 -22.63 23.14 -12.10
CA ASN A 572 -23.97 23.73 -11.95
C ASN A 572 -24.06 25.11 -11.24
N VAL A 573 -23.00 25.93 -11.20
CA VAL A 573 -23.05 27.29 -10.60
C VAL A 573 -23.14 28.41 -11.66
N GLY A 574 -24.15 29.30 -11.60
CA GLY A 574 -24.28 30.44 -12.53
C GLY A 574 -23.37 31.64 -12.19
N GLY A 575 -22.81 32.33 -13.21
CA GLY A 575 -21.72 33.32 -13.06
C GLY A 575 -21.98 34.55 -12.17
N PHE A 576 -23.22 35.03 -12.04
CA PHE A 576 -23.55 36.16 -11.17
C PHE A 576 -23.53 35.79 -9.66
N LYS A 577 -23.95 34.57 -9.31
CA LYS A 577 -23.98 34.09 -7.91
C LYS A 577 -22.59 33.81 -7.34
N VAL A 578 -21.63 33.44 -8.20
CA VAL A 578 -20.24 33.15 -7.82
C VAL A 578 -19.54 34.38 -7.26
N ARG A 579 -19.64 35.55 -7.93
CA ARG A 579 -19.00 36.79 -7.45
C ARG A 579 -19.48 37.24 -6.08
N THR A 580 -20.74 36.97 -5.74
CA THR A 580 -21.27 37.25 -4.40
C THR A 580 -20.68 36.29 -3.37
N LEU A 581 -20.61 34.98 -3.68
CA LEU A 581 -20.01 33.97 -2.81
C LEU A 581 -18.50 34.19 -2.62
N GLU A 582 -17.76 34.54 -3.66
CA GLU A 582 -16.34 34.89 -3.60
C GLU A 582 -16.09 36.07 -2.66
N LYS A 583 -16.89 37.15 -2.77
CA LYS A 583 -16.78 38.31 -1.88
C LYS A 583 -17.07 37.93 -0.43
N THR A 584 -18.09 37.12 -0.18
CA THR A 584 -18.45 36.65 1.16
C THR A 584 -17.34 35.76 1.74
N TYR A 585 -16.79 34.83 0.96
CA TYR A 585 -15.68 33.96 1.36
C TYR A 585 -14.42 34.75 1.69
N ASN A 586 -14.02 35.68 0.82
CA ASN A 586 -12.83 36.51 1.04
C ASN A 586 -12.97 37.38 2.29
N GLY A 587 -14.17 37.92 2.56
CA GLY A 587 -14.47 38.65 3.79
C GLY A 587 -14.31 37.78 5.04
N ILE A 588 -14.87 36.57 5.03
CA ILE A 588 -14.78 35.61 6.14
C ILE A 588 -13.33 35.16 6.36
N SER A 589 -12.62 34.79 5.28
CA SER A 589 -11.23 34.33 5.34
C SER A 589 -10.32 35.38 5.97
N HIS A 590 -10.50 36.65 5.62
CA HIS A 590 -9.79 37.78 6.21
C HIS A 590 -10.15 38.02 7.68
N THR A 591 -11.45 37.98 8.05
CA THR A 591 -11.88 38.17 9.45
C THR A 591 -11.35 37.10 10.39
N PHE A 592 -11.29 35.85 9.93
CA PHE A 592 -10.90 34.70 10.76
C PHE A 592 -9.46 34.21 10.53
N HIS A 593 -8.67 34.93 9.72
CA HIS A 593 -7.27 34.61 9.41
C HIS A 593 -7.07 33.15 8.98
N LEU A 594 -7.97 32.62 8.16
CA LEU A 594 -7.99 31.20 7.81
C LEU A 594 -6.75 30.75 7.03
N SER A 595 -6.05 31.68 6.36
CA SER A 595 -4.80 31.43 5.62
C SER A 595 -3.58 31.18 6.51
N ASN A 596 -3.53 31.74 7.72
CA ASN A 596 -2.33 31.66 8.59
C ASN A 596 -2.04 30.22 9.09
N LYS A 597 -3.04 29.33 9.10
CA LYS A 597 -2.86 27.92 9.48
C LYS A 597 -2.17 27.12 8.37
N GLY A 598 -2.46 27.42 7.10
CA GLY A 598 -1.81 26.80 5.95
C GLY A 598 -0.32 27.13 5.90
N ASP A 599 0.06 28.36 6.22
CA ASP A 599 1.48 28.81 6.22
C ASP A 599 2.37 28.05 7.24
N PHE A 600 1.81 27.59 8.36
CA PHE A 600 2.55 26.76 9.31
C PHE A 600 2.72 25.33 8.78
N ARG A 601 1.65 24.75 8.23
CA ARG A 601 1.59 23.37 7.76
C ARG A 601 2.40 23.18 6.47
N GLY A 602 2.44 24.18 5.59
CA GLY A 602 3.24 24.15 4.36
C GLY A 602 4.75 23.88 4.58
N LYS A 603 5.28 24.16 5.78
CA LYS A 603 6.68 23.86 6.16
C LYS A 603 6.98 22.35 6.26
N PHE A 604 5.94 21.52 6.26
CA PHE A 604 6.03 20.07 6.36
C PHE A 604 5.77 19.35 5.03
N GLY A 605 5.83 20.07 3.90
CA GLY A 605 5.67 19.46 2.57
C GLY A 605 4.22 19.09 2.25
N VAL A 606 3.28 19.95 2.64
CA VAL A 606 1.84 19.68 2.51
C VAL A 606 1.33 20.09 1.14
N GLU A 607 0.55 19.21 0.53
CA GLU A 607 -0.22 19.41 -0.69
C GLU A 607 -1.71 19.62 -0.39
N GLN A 608 -2.39 20.35 -1.27
CA GLN A 608 -3.79 20.71 -1.12
C GLN A 608 -4.65 19.79 -1.98
N ASP A 609 -5.40 18.89 -1.36
CA ASP A 609 -6.35 17.98 -2.01
C ASP A 609 -7.77 18.60 -1.99
N PRO A 610 -8.34 19.02 -3.13
CA PRO A 610 -9.56 19.82 -3.14
C PRO A 610 -10.79 19.12 -2.54
N LEU A 611 -11.49 19.82 -1.65
CA LEU A 611 -12.76 19.39 -1.09
C LEU A 611 -13.93 20.24 -1.58
N TYR A 612 -15.09 19.61 -1.73
CA TYR A 612 -16.26 20.24 -2.34
C TYR A 612 -17.31 20.62 -1.30
N ILE A 613 -17.99 21.74 -1.54
CA ILE A 613 -19.21 22.15 -0.84
C ILE A 613 -20.36 22.07 -1.84
N CYS A 614 -21.26 21.14 -1.58
CA CYS A 614 -22.40 20.80 -2.41
C CYS A 614 -23.71 21.27 -1.76
N TYR A 615 -24.61 21.83 -2.58
CA TYR A 615 -25.90 22.30 -2.13
C TYR A 615 -26.98 22.20 -3.21
N PRO A 616 -28.25 21.94 -2.85
CA PRO A 616 -29.35 21.88 -3.81
C PRO A 616 -29.64 23.26 -4.42
N LYS A 617 -30.37 23.30 -5.55
CA LYS A 617 -30.77 24.55 -6.20
C LYS A 617 -31.53 25.45 -5.22
N GLY A 618 -31.00 26.66 -4.96
CA GLY A 618 -31.57 27.61 -4.00
C GLY A 618 -31.18 27.37 -2.53
N GLY A 619 -30.33 26.37 -2.25
CA GLY A 619 -29.91 25.98 -0.90
C GLY A 619 -28.84 26.87 -0.27
N LEU A 620 -27.90 27.42 -1.04
CA LEU A 620 -26.80 28.25 -0.51
C LEU A 620 -27.04 29.75 -0.74
N GLY A 621 -27.91 30.33 0.08
CA GLY A 621 -28.02 31.79 0.27
C GLY A 621 -27.28 32.26 1.53
N MET A 622 -27.42 33.54 1.90
CA MET A 622 -26.81 34.10 3.14
C MET A 622 -27.12 33.27 4.39
N LYS A 623 -28.36 32.78 4.54
CA LYS A 623 -28.76 31.91 5.66
C LYS A 623 -28.03 30.57 5.72
N GLY A 624 -27.65 30.01 4.56
CA GLY A 624 -26.86 28.77 4.49
C GLY A 624 -25.41 29.00 4.91
N ILE A 625 -24.82 30.12 4.49
CA ILE A 625 -23.47 30.53 4.93
C ILE A 625 -23.45 30.82 6.43
N GLU A 626 -24.46 31.53 6.94
CA GLU A 626 -24.64 31.76 8.39
C GLU A 626 -24.80 30.45 9.16
N ALA A 627 -25.47 29.44 8.58
CA ALA A 627 -25.58 28.12 9.20
C ALA A 627 -24.22 27.40 9.27
N ILE A 628 -23.42 27.41 8.19
CA ILE A 628 -22.07 26.83 8.18
C ILE A 628 -21.19 27.54 9.21
N LEU A 629 -21.17 28.87 9.22
CA LEU A 629 -20.37 29.65 10.18
C LEU A 629 -20.83 29.46 11.62
N GLY A 630 -22.15 29.48 11.85
CA GLY A 630 -22.73 29.26 13.18
C GLY A 630 -22.39 27.89 13.74
N MET A 631 -22.36 26.86 12.88
CA MET A 631 -21.93 25.51 13.25
C MET A 631 -20.45 25.48 13.68
N LEU A 632 -19.56 26.15 12.92
CA LEU A 632 -18.13 26.17 13.21
C LEU A 632 -17.75 27.00 14.45
N GLN A 633 -18.62 27.93 14.86
CA GLN A 633 -18.45 28.77 16.06
C GLN A 633 -19.11 28.16 17.31
N LYS A 634 -19.92 27.12 17.16
CA LYS A 634 -20.62 26.48 18.28
C LYS A 634 -19.60 25.88 19.26
N PRO A 635 -19.72 26.13 20.58
CA PRO A 635 -18.86 25.49 21.58
C PRO A 635 -18.94 23.96 21.46
N LYS A 636 -17.79 23.30 21.59
CA LYS A 636 -17.60 21.85 21.44
C LYS A 636 -17.04 21.24 22.71
#